data_AF-A0A952NDE3-F1
#
_entry.id   AF-A0A952NDE3-F1
#
_cell.length_a   1.000
_cell.length_b   1.000
_cell.length_c   1.000
_cell.angle_alpha   90.00
_cell.angle_beta   90.00
_cell.angle_gamma   90.00
#
_symmetry.space_group_name_H-M   'P 1'
#
loop_
_entity.id
_entity.type
_entity.pdbx_description
1 polymer ?
#
loop_
_entity_poly.entity_id
_entity_poly.type
_entity_poly.pdbx_seq_one_letter_code
_entity_poly.pdbx_strand_id
1 'polypeptide(L)'
;MSRTILVMVSENHETIEQARKYWENHDVTFQVYSPSQWREGLDNVFFRQQLSAGMPALSSGNNPMNSNPVGSNVVPFPMGGNGVEPRVQKMEDLEARAIEDAIGQYKGNLTEAAKALGIGRATLYRKVKQYQIDPSAARKKKQAA
;
A
#
# COMPACT_ATOMS: atom_id res chain seq x y z
N MET A 1 9.40 -14.59 -19.23
CA MET A 1 10.58 -15.47 -19.08
C MET A 1 11.36 -14.97 -17.88
N SER A 2 11.43 -15.76 -16.80
CA SER A 2 12.14 -15.44 -15.57
C SER A 2 13.64 -15.59 -15.81
N ARG A 3 14.40 -14.50 -15.70
CA ARG A 3 15.87 -14.51 -15.78
C ARG A 3 16.43 -14.90 -14.42
N THR A 4 17.29 -15.90 -14.36
CA THR A 4 17.96 -16.31 -13.13
C THR A 4 19.15 -15.39 -12.89
N ILE A 5 19.26 -14.82 -11.69
CA ILE A 5 20.37 -13.92 -11.32
C ILE A 5 21.15 -14.58 -10.19
N LEU A 6 22.47 -14.70 -10.38
CA LEU A 6 23.39 -15.22 -9.37
C LEU A 6 24.28 -14.08 -8.89
N VAL A 7 24.22 -13.81 -7.59
CA VAL A 7 25.01 -12.77 -6.94
C VAL A 7 26.09 -13.44 -6.10
N MET A 8 27.36 -13.13 -6.41
CA MET A 8 28.52 -13.62 -5.68
C MET A 8 29.22 -12.45 -4.99
N VAL A 9 29.45 -12.59 -3.68
CA VAL A 9 30.17 -11.59 -2.87
C VAL A 9 31.48 -12.20 -2.41
N SER A 10 32.60 -11.78 -3.01
CA SER A 10 33.93 -12.31 -2.72
C SER A 10 35.00 -11.32 -3.20
N GLU A 11 36.15 -11.28 -2.54
CA GLU A 11 37.35 -10.53 -3.01
C GLU A 11 38.37 -11.44 -3.70
N ASN A 12 38.17 -12.76 -3.59
CA ASN A 12 39.10 -13.73 -4.14
C ASN A 12 38.83 -13.91 -5.65
N HIS A 13 39.74 -13.36 -6.46
CA HIS A 13 39.65 -13.36 -7.92
C HIS A 13 39.62 -14.76 -8.53
N GLU A 14 40.31 -15.72 -7.91
CA GLU A 14 40.37 -17.09 -8.41
C GLU A 14 39.01 -17.81 -8.29
N THR A 15 38.30 -17.56 -7.18
CA THR A 15 36.94 -18.10 -6.94
C THR A 15 35.89 -17.47 -7.87
N ILE A 16 36.05 -16.18 -8.19
CA ILE A 16 35.13 -15.44 -9.07
C ILE A 16 35.23 -15.96 -10.50
N GLU A 17 36.46 -16.14 -11.00
CA GLU A 17 36.70 -16.63 -12.36
C GLU A 17 36.25 -18.09 -12.52
N GLN A 18 36.48 -18.95 -11.53
CA GLN A 18 35.97 -20.32 -11.55
C GLN A 18 34.43 -20.37 -11.56
N ALA A 19 33.79 -19.55 -10.73
CA ALA A 19 32.33 -19.47 -10.69
C ALA A 19 31.76 -18.91 -12.00
N ARG A 20 32.35 -17.84 -12.54
CA ARG A 20 31.95 -17.28 -13.84
C ARG A 20 32.05 -18.32 -14.95
N LYS A 21 33.17 -19.04 -15.04
CA LYS A 21 33.40 -20.08 -16.06
C LYS A 21 32.41 -21.25 -15.93
N TYR A 22 32.01 -21.60 -14.71
CA TYR A 22 31.03 -22.66 -14.49
C TYR A 22 29.61 -22.25 -14.93
N TRP A 23 29.23 -20.99 -14.68
CA TRP A 23 27.90 -20.47 -14.98
C TRP A 23 27.75 -19.84 -16.37
N GLU A 24 28.83 -19.70 -17.13
CA GLU A 24 28.85 -19.13 -18.49
C GLU A 24 27.93 -19.87 -19.48
N ASN A 25 27.74 -21.18 -19.29
CA ASN A 25 26.88 -22.02 -20.14
C ASN A 25 25.40 -22.00 -19.74
N HIS A 26 25.03 -21.29 -18.68
CA HIS A 26 23.67 -21.18 -18.20
C HIS A 26 23.11 -19.77 -18.49
N ASP A 27 21.82 -19.64 -18.78
CA ASP A 27 21.12 -18.35 -18.98
C ASP A 27 20.95 -17.60 -17.65
N VAL A 28 22.08 -17.33 -16.98
CA VAL A 28 22.18 -16.77 -15.64
C VAL A 28 22.97 -15.48 -15.72
N THR A 29 22.38 -14.39 -15.22
CA THR A 29 23.11 -13.12 -15.08
C THR A 29 23.98 -13.17 -13.83
N PHE A 30 25.30 -13.15 -14.01
CA PHE A 30 26.28 -13.20 -12.92
C PHE A 30 26.67 -11.78 -12.48
N GLN A 31 26.47 -11.46 -11.20
CA GLN A 31 26.89 -10.19 -10.60
C GLN A 31 27.92 -10.45 -9.49
N VAL A 32 29.05 -9.75 -9.56
CA VAL A 32 30.15 -9.85 -8.59
C VAL A 32 30.21 -8.56 -7.79
N TYR A 33 30.24 -8.68 -6.46
CA TYR A 33 30.44 -7.57 -5.56
C TYR A 33 31.57 -7.88 -4.58
N SER A 34 32.33 -6.84 -4.20
CA SER A 34 33.20 -6.96 -3.03
C SER A 34 32.37 -6.92 -1.73
N PRO A 35 32.85 -7.50 -0.61
CA PRO A 35 32.20 -7.43 0.70
C PRO A 35 32.04 -6.02 1.26
N SER A 36 32.90 -5.07 0.88
CA SER A 36 32.76 -3.64 1.23
C SER A 36 31.63 -3.01 0.43
N GLN A 37 31.64 -3.16 -0.90
CA GLN A 37 30.55 -2.68 -1.77
C GLN A 37 29.20 -3.30 -1.44
N TRP A 38 29.16 -4.57 -1.04
CA TRP A 38 27.92 -5.21 -0.61
C TRP A 38 27.35 -4.58 0.66
N ARG A 39 28.21 -4.31 1.65
CA ARG A 39 27.80 -3.67 2.91
C ARG A 39 27.34 -2.24 2.68
N GLU A 40 28.13 -1.42 1.99
CA GLU A 40 27.79 -0.03 1.65
C GLU A 40 26.58 0.06 0.71
N GLY A 41 26.45 -0.91 -0.19
CA GLY A 41 25.31 -1.03 -1.09
C GLY A 41 24.01 -1.34 -0.35
N LEU A 42 24.06 -2.16 0.70
CA LEU A 42 22.89 -2.42 1.53
C LEU A 42 22.41 -1.18 2.28
N ASP A 43 23.20 -0.13 2.46
CA ASP A 43 22.71 1.14 3.01
C ASP A 43 22.14 2.06 1.92
N ASN A 44 22.49 1.82 0.66
CA ASN A 44 22.03 2.58 -0.48
C ASN A 44 20.71 2.06 -1.06
N VAL A 45 19.70 2.92 -1.05
CA VAL A 45 18.34 2.62 -1.56
C VAL A 45 18.37 2.23 -3.05
N PHE A 46 19.25 2.83 -3.85
CA PHE A 46 19.39 2.51 -5.28
C PHE A 46 19.96 1.11 -5.52
N PHE A 47 20.98 0.71 -4.74
CA PHE A 47 21.59 -0.61 -4.85
C PHE A 47 20.62 -1.72 -4.42
N ARG A 48 19.84 -1.48 -3.36
CA ARG A 48 18.72 -2.36 -2.97
C ARG A 48 17.68 -2.50 -4.09
N GLN A 49 17.36 -1.41 -4.79
CA GLN A 49 16.45 -1.44 -5.93
C GLN A 49 17.05 -2.23 -7.10
N GLN A 50 18.34 -2.10 -7.39
CA GLN A 50 19.00 -2.84 -8.45
C GLN A 50 19.06 -4.35 -8.19
N LEU A 51 19.31 -4.77 -6.94
CA LEU A 51 19.27 -6.17 -6.54
C LEU A 51 17.84 -6.75 -6.60
N SER A 52 16.85 -5.93 -6.26
CA SER A 52 15.43 -6.35 -6.30
C SER A 52 14.79 -6.22 -7.68
N ALA A 53 15.33 -5.41 -8.60
CA ALA A 53 14.79 -5.21 -9.95
C ALA A 53 14.71 -6.49 -10.79
N GLY A 54 15.49 -7.52 -10.42
CA GLY A 54 15.48 -8.82 -11.08
C GLY A 54 14.80 -9.95 -10.28
N MET A 55 14.37 -9.68 -9.04
CA MET A 55 13.63 -10.62 -8.20
C MET A 55 12.15 -10.22 -8.21
N PRO A 56 11.19 -11.12 -8.49
CA PRO A 56 9.79 -10.80 -8.21
C PRO A 56 9.64 -10.55 -6.71
N ALA A 57 9.40 -9.29 -6.35
CA ALA A 57 9.32 -8.84 -4.96
C ALA A 57 8.17 -9.56 -4.24
N LEU A 58 8.49 -10.51 -3.38
CA LEU A 58 7.59 -10.95 -2.32
C LEU A 58 7.64 -9.87 -1.23
N SER A 59 6.89 -8.79 -1.45
CA SER A 59 6.89 -7.60 -0.61
C SER A 59 6.46 -7.93 0.82
N SER A 60 7.43 -8.08 1.72
CA SER A 60 7.21 -7.92 3.16
C SER A 60 7.30 -6.43 3.47
N GLY A 61 6.18 -5.85 3.91
CA GLY A 61 5.91 -4.41 3.91
C GLY A 61 6.69 -3.61 4.94
N ASN A 62 7.91 -3.18 4.60
CA ASN A 62 8.66 -2.23 5.43
C ASN A 62 9.46 -1.13 4.68
N ASN A 63 9.23 -0.92 3.38
CA ASN A 63 9.92 0.15 2.64
C ASN A 63 8.99 1.35 2.39
N PRO A 64 9.43 2.60 2.66
CA PRO A 64 8.67 3.79 2.31
C PRO A 64 8.51 3.87 0.78
N MET A 65 7.25 3.91 0.36
CA MET A 65 6.82 3.89 -1.02
C MET A 65 7.27 5.19 -1.71
N ASN A 66 8.32 5.14 -2.54
CA ASN A 66 8.59 6.20 -3.50
C ASN A 66 7.59 6.04 -4.65
N SER A 67 6.68 7.01 -4.81
CA SER A 67 5.51 6.98 -5.68
C SER A 67 5.82 7.11 -7.18
N ASN A 68 6.96 6.59 -7.65
CA ASN A 68 7.34 6.70 -9.05
C ASN A 68 6.57 5.65 -9.90
N PRO A 69 5.71 6.05 -10.85
CA PRO A 69 4.71 5.16 -11.47
C PRO A 69 5.23 4.35 -12.66
N VAL A 70 6.55 4.26 -12.87
CA VAL A 70 7.10 3.62 -14.07
C VAL A 70 7.60 2.22 -13.72
N GLY A 71 6.73 1.22 -13.88
CA GLY A 71 7.14 -0.18 -14.06
C GLY A 71 6.50 -1.23 -13.16
N SER A 72 5.75 -0.86 -12.12
CA SER A 72 5.04 -1.83 -11.28
C SER A 72 3.57 -1.91 -11.68
N ASN A 73 3.12 -3.11 -12.11
CA ASN A 73 1.71 -3.42 -12.35
C ASN A 73 0.92 -3.59 -11.02
N VAL A 74 1.35 -2.87 -9.99
CA VAL A 74 0.77 -2.95 -8.65
C VAL A 74 -0.23 -1.82 -8.58
N VAL A 75 -1.51 -2.19 -8.67
CA VAL A 75 -2.60 -1.27 -8.33
C VAL A 75 -2.30 -0.79 -6.90
N PRO A 76 -2.10 0.52 -6.68
CA PRO A 76 -1.93 1.04 -5.33
C PRO A 76 -3.12 0.57 -4.51
N PHE A 77 -2.85 -0.08 -3.37
CA PHE A 77 -3.92 -0.39 -2.44
C PHE A 77 -4.62 0.94 -2.14
N PRO A 78 -5.97 1.02 -2.17
CA PRO A 78 -6.69 2.24 -1.88
C PRO A 78 -6.55 2.57 -0.39
N MET A 79 -5.36 3.03 -0.01
CA MET A 79 -5.12 3.73 1.23
C MET A 79 -5.70 5.11 0.99
N GLY A 80 -6.94 5.31 1.45
CA GLY A 80 -7.60 6.61 1.42
C GLY A 80 -6.63 7.65 1.94
N GLY A 81 -6.19 8.54 1.03
CA GLY A 81 -5.13 9.49 1.28
C GLY A 81 -5.48 10.37 2.47
N ASN A 82 -4.78 10.13 3.57
CA ASN A 82 -4.30 11.10 4.54
C ASN A 82 -3.40 10.30 5.47
N GLY A 83 -2.13 10.71 5.62
CA GLY A 83 -1.14 10.12 6.52
C GLY A 83 -1.48 10.33 8.00
N VAL A 84 -2.73 10.04 8.38
CA VAL A 84 -3.17 9.99 9.75
C VAL A 84 -2.76 8.62 10.25
N GLU A 85 -1.61 8.58 10.94
CA GLU A 85 -1.28 7.52 11.89
C GLU A 85 -2.59 7.01 12.53
N PRO A 86 -2.87 5.70 12.55
CA PRO A 86 -4.12 5.16 13.08
C PRO A 86 -4.21 5.46 14.57
N ARG A 87 -4.67 6.66 14.91
CA ARG A 87 -4.91 7.09 16.27
C ARG A 87 -6.17 6.34 16.72
N VAL A 88 -6.06 5.69 17.87
CA VAL A 88 -7.20 5.04 18.52
C VAL A 88 -8.30 6.09 18.68
N GLN A 89 -9.39 5.91 17.93
CA GLN A 89 -10.60 6.72 18.00
C GLN A 89 -11.64 5.99 18.83
N LYS A 90 -12.53 6.73 19.49
CA LYS A 90 -13.66 6.11 20.16
C LYS A 90 -14.60 5.50 19.13
N MET A 91 -15.23 4.40 19.49
CA MET A 91 -16.21 3.74 18.62
C MET A 91 -17.35 4.68 18.24
N GLU A 92 -17.76 5.56 19.16
CA GLU A 92 -18.82 6.55 18.94
C GLU A 92 -18.48 7.52 17.81
N ASP A 93 -17.23 7.98 17.73
CA ASP A 93 -16.77 8.92 16.70
C ASP A 93 -16.71 8.25 15.32
N LEU A 94 -16.24 6.99 15.28
CA LEU A 94 -16.20 6.19 14.06
C LEU A 94 -17.62 5.90 13.54
N GLU A 95 -18.55 5.55 14.43
CA GLU A 95 -19.95 5.33 14.08
C GLU A 95 -20.63 6.61 13.58
N ALA A 96 -20.41 7.75 14.24
CA ALA A 96 -20.97 9.03 13.82
C ALA A 96 -20.51 9.39 12.41
N ARG A 97 -19.19 9.28 12.15
CA ARG A 97 -18.61 9.55 10.83
C ARG A 97 -19.15 8.61 9.75
N ALA A 98 -19.26 7.32 10.03
CA ALA A 98 -19.84 6.36 9.10
C ALA A 98 -21.30 6.68 8.75
N ILE A 99 -22.09 7.14 9.73
CA ILE A 99 -23.48 7.54 9.53
C ILE A 99 -23.58 8.81 8.70
N GLU A 100 -22.74 9.81 8.97
CA GLU A 100 -22.67 11.05 8.18
C GLU A 100 -22.31 10.77 6.72
N ASP A 101 -21.27 9.96 6.49
CA ASP A 101 -20.82 9.58 5.16
C ASP A 101 -21.91 8.83 4.39
N ALA A 102 -22.59 7.88 5.04
CA ALA A 102 -23.71 7.16 4.42
C ALA A 102 -24.88 8.10 4.09
N ILE A 103 -25.28 8.97 5.03
CA ILE A 103 -26.36 9.94 4.77
C ILE A 103 -25.99 10.89 3.63
N GLY A 104 -24.72 11.30 3.54
CA GLY A 104 -24.18 12.09 2.43
C GLY A 104 -24.26 11.36 1.09
N GLN A 105 -23.76 10.11 1.03
CA GLN A 105 -23.76 9.28 -0.18
C GLN A 105 -25.18 9.03 -0.70
N TYR A 106 -26.13 8.76 0.20
CA TYR A 106 -27.53 8.50 -0.15
C TYR A 106 -28.41 9.76 -0.15
N LYS A 107 -27.81 10.97 -0.18
CA LYS A 107 -28.51 12.25 -0.37
C LYS A 107 -29.61 12.50 0.68
N GLY A 108 -29.40 12.07 1.91
CA GLY A 108 -30.38 12.18 2.98
C GLY A 108 -31.55 11.19 2.88
N ASN A 109 -31.43 10.11 2.10
CA ASN A 109 -32.37 8.99 2.15
C ASN A 109 -31.96 8.00 3.26
N LEU A 110 -32.55 8.16 4.43
CA LEU A 110 -32.25 7.35 5.61
C LEU A 110 -32.58 5.86 5.42
N THR A 111 -33.53 5.52 4.54
CA THR A 111 -33.85 4.11 4.28
C THR A 111 -32.72 3.40 3.56
N GLU A 112 -32.18 4.03 2.53
CA GLU A 112 -31.09 3.45 1.74
C GLU A 112 -29.76 3.51 2.51
N ALA A 113 -29.52 4.60 3.27
CA ALA A 113 -28.38 4.68 4.18
C ALA A 113 -28.40 3.59 5.25
N ALA A 114 -29.55 3.28 5.84
CA ALA A 114 -29.67 2.20 6.83
C ALA A 114 -29.34 0.82 6.22
N LYS A 115 -29.84 0.53 5.01
CA LYS A 115 -29.54 -0.71 4.28
C LYS A 115 -28.06 -0.83 3.97
N ALA A 116 -27.43 0.25 3.50
CA ALA A 116 -26.02 0.28 3.17
C ALA A 116 -25.10 0.07 4.38
N LEU A 117 -25.50 0.64 5.53
CA LEU A 117 -24.81 0.43 6.80
C LEU A 117 -25.12 -0.94 7.45
N GLY A 118 -26.06 -1.72 6.91
CA GLY A 118 -26.45 -3.02 7.45
C GLY A 118 -27.21 -2.93 8.79
N ILE A 119 -27.79 -1.78 9.13
CA ILE A 119 -28.53 -1.58 10.38
C ILE A 119 -30.02 -1.34 10.14
N GLY A 120 -30.86 -1.69 11.13
CA GLY A 120 -32.29 -1.38 11.07
C GLY A 120 -32.57 0.12 11.08
N ARG A 121 -33.64 0.56 10.40
CA ARG A 121 -34.06 1.97 10.37
C ARG A 121 -34.22 2.58 11.77
N ALA A 122 -34.82 1.85 12.71
CA ALA A 122 -35.00 2.30 14.09
C ALA A 122 -33.66 2.58 14.80
N THR A 123 -32.64 1.75 14.53
CA THR A 123 -31.29 1.95 15.07
C THR A 123 -30.62 3.17 14.45
N LEU A 124 -30.75 3.36 13.13
CA LEU A 124 -30.24 4.55 12.45
C LEU A 124 -30.88 5.82 13.04
N TYR A 125 -32.21 5.87 13.18
CA TYR A 125 -32.90 7.03 13.76
C TYR A 125 -32.42 7.37 15.17
N ARG A 126 -32.22 6.34 16.02
CA ARG A 126 -31.70 6.54 17.38
C ARG A 126 -30.30 7.13 17.36
N LYS A 127 -29.41 6.59 16.53
CA LYS A 127 -28.02 7.05 16.41
C LYS A 127 -27.93 8.46 15.82
N VAL A 128 -28.72 8.77 14.79
CA VAL A 128 -28.80 10.12 14.20
C VAL A 128 -29.22 11.17 15.24
N LYS A 129 -30.19 10.84 16.10
CA LYS A 129 -30.61 11.72 17.20
C LYS A 129 -29.53 11.84 18.29
N GLN A 130 -28.85 10.74 18.62
CA GLN A 130 -27.78 10.72 19.64
C GLN A 130 -26.57 11.56 19.22
N TYR A 131 -26.17 11.48 17.95
CA TYR A 131 -25.02 12.23 17.41
C TYR A 131 -25.41 13.60 16.85
N GLN A 132 -26.69 14.01 16.98
CA GLN A 132 -27.21 15.30 16.50
C GLN A 132 -26.92 15.57 15.01
N ILE A 133 -26.94 14.52 14.18
CA ILE A 133 -26.66 14.61 12.74
C ILE A 133 -27.92 15.15 12.04
N ASP A 134 -27.80 16.26 11.30
CA ASP A 134 -28.91 16.80 10.51
C ASP A 134 -28.94 16.21 9.09
N PRO A 135 -29.89 15.31 8.77
CA PRO A 135 -30.00 14.72 7.42
C PRO A 135 -30.40 15.74 6.33
N SER A 136 -30.92 16.90 6.72
CA SER A 136 -31.33 17.97 5.81
C SER A 136 -30.14 18.74 5.25
N ALA A 137 -29.03 18.81 6.00
CA ALA A 137 -27.79 19.43 5.54
C ALA A 137 -27.22 18.72 4.31
N ALA A 138 -27.27 17.38 4.30
CA ALA A 138 -26.86 16.56 3.15
C ALA A 138 -27.75 16.78 1.91
N ARG A 139 -29.04 17.10 2.10
CA ARG A 139 -29.96 17.43 1.00
C ARG A 139 -29.68 18.82 0.39
N LYS A 140 -29.31 19.80 1.22
CA LYS A 140 -29.03 21.19 0.78
C LYS A 140 -27.75 21.32 -0.05
N LYS A 141 -26.74 20.47 0.19
CA LYS A 141 -25.46 20.46 -0.58
C LYS A 141 -25.64 20.24 -2.08
N LYS A 142 -26.80 19.72 -2.52
CA LYS A 142 -27.21 19.58 -3.93
C LYS A 142 -27.75 20.86 -4.56
N GLN A 143 -28.30 21.80 -3.79
CA GLN A 143 -28.88 23.04 -4.36
C GLN A 143 -27.81 24.09 -4.69
N ALA A 144 -26.59 23.91 -4.18
CA ALA A 144 -25.48 24.84 -4.33
C ALA A 144 -24.35 24.31 -5.26
N ALA A 145 -24.53 23.14 -5.88
CA ALA A 145 -23.61 22.52 -6.83
C ALA A 145 -24.36 22.19 -8.13
#